data_AF-A0A8I1V3W3-F1
#
_entry.id   AF-A0A8I1V3W3-F1
#
_cell.length_a   1.000
_cell.length_b   1.000
_cell.length_c   1.000
_cell.angle_alpha   90.00
_cell.angle_beta   90.00
_cell.angle_gamma   90.00
#
_symmetry.space_group_name_H-M   'P 1'
#
loop_
_entity.id
_entity.type
_entity.pdbx_description
1 polymer ?
#
loop_
_entity_poly.entity_id
_entity_poly.type
_entity_poly.pdbx_seq_one_letter_code
_entity_poly.pdbx_strand_id
1 'polypeptide(L)'
;MARGRLARKLAISMDADLADGVRAAAADEGLSVSAWISATSRDALQIREGLAAVAEWEAEHGAFAEAELSMARMRVAAKSTVAVERRAAL
;
A
#
# COMPACT_ATOMS: atom_id res chain seq x y z
N MET A 1 17.77 28.22 -5.35
CA MET A 1 16.62 27.29 -5.46
C MET A 1 17.13 25.95 -5.96
N ALA A 2 17.31 24.95 -5.09
CA ALA A 2 17.66 23.60 -5.53
C ALA A 2 16.43 23.02 -6.24
N ARG A 3 16.56 22.69 -7.54
CA ARG A 3 15.49 21.94 -8.24
C ARG A 3 15.37 20.59 -7.53
N GLY A 4 14.23 20.35 -6.87
CA GLY A 4 13.92 19.07 -6.26
C GLY A 4 14.18 17.94 -7.26
N ARG A 5 14.69 16.80 -6.78
CA ARG A 5 15.01 15.64 -7.63
C ARG A 5 13.86 15.38 -8.61
N LEU A 6 14.14 15.54 -9.90
CA LEU A 6 13.16 15.33 -10.96
C LEU A 6 12.70 13.86 -10.90
N ALA A 7 11.38 13.64 -10.85
CA ALA A 7 10.82 12.30 -10.98
C ALA A 7 11.30 11.67 -12.30
N ARG A 8 11.74 10.41 -12.26
CA ARG A 8 12.11 9.66 -13.45
C ARG A 8 10.83 9.21 -14.15
N LYS A 9 10.67 9.55 -15.44
CA LYS A 9 9.52 9.12 -16.24
C LYS A 9 9.61 7.61 -16.49
N LEU A 10 8.53 6.91 -16.19
CA LEU A 10 8.33 5.51 -16.53
C LEU A 10 7.16 5.41 -17.53
N ALA A 11 7.38 4.73 -18.65
CA ALA A 11 6.31 4.44 -19.61
C ALA A 11 5.76 3.05 -19.29
N ILE A 12 4.46 2.97 -19.03
CA ILE A 12 3.77 1.73 -18.62
C ILE A 12 2.59 1.50 -19.58
N SER A 13 2.49 0.29 -20.13
CA SER A 13 1.31 -0.17 -20.85
C SER A 13 0.38 -0.88 -19.88
N MET A 14 -0.91 -0.60 -19.95
CA MET A 14 -1.95 -1.19 -19.11
C MET A 14 -3.14 -1.57 -19.97
N ASP A 15 -3.89 -2.58 -19.55
CA ASP A 15 -5.20 -2.88 -20.12
C ASP A 15 -6.12 -1.65 -19.99
N ALA A 16 -7.00 -1.45 -20.97
CA ALA A 16 -7.83 -0.23 -21.06
C ALA A 16 -8.67 -0.01 -19.80
N ASP A 17 -9.38 -1.05 -19.35
CA ASP A 17 -10.23 -0.98 -18.16
C ASP A 17 -9.44 -0.65 -16.89
N LEU A 18 -8.21 -1.16 -16.78
CA LEU A 18 -7.33 -0.86 -15.66
C LEU A 18 -6.85 0.60 -15.72
N ALA A 19 -6.49 1.09 -16.90
CA ALA A 19 -6.08 2.49 -17.07
C ALA A 19 -7.22 3.46 -16.70
N ASP A 20 -8.46 3.12 -17.05
CA ASP A 20 -9.63 3.93 -16.69
C ASP A 20 -9.93 3.85 -15.19
N GLY A 21 -9.83 2.67 -14.58
CA GLY A 21 -9.93 2.50 -13.13
C GLY A 21 -8.91 3.34 -12.36
N VAL A 22 -7.65 3.37 -12.81
CA VAL A 22 -6.60 4.20 -12.21
C VAL A 22 -6.91 5.70 -12.34
N ARG A 23 -7.41 6.14 -13.50
CA ARG A 23 -7.81 7.55 -13.70
C ARG A 23 -8.96 7.94 -12.78
N ALA A 24 -9.97 7.08 -12.65
CA ALA A 24 -11.10 7.31 -11.76
C ALA A 24 -10.64 7.39 -10.30
N ALA A 25 -9.88 6.42 -9.81
CA ALA A 25 -9.39 6.41 -8.43
C ALA A 25 -8.50 7.62 -8.12
N ALA A 26 -7.62 8.02 -9.04
CA ALA A 26 -6.81 9.22 -8.88
C ALA A 26 -7.68 10.49 -8.81
N ALA A 27 -8.71 10.59 -9.66
CA ALA A 27 -9.63 11.73 -9.65
C ALA A 27 -10.47 11.80 -8.37
N ASP A 28 -11.00 10.66 -7.90
CA ASP A 28 -11.77 10.54 -6.66
C ASP A 28 -10.94 10.97 -5.43
N GLU A 29 -9.64 10.70 -5.45
CA GLU A 29 -8.70 11.10 -4.39
C GLU A 29 -8.07 12.50 -4.62
N GLY A 30 -8.44 13.22 -5.69
CA GLY A 30 -7.89 14.54 -6.00
C GLY A 30 -6.39 14.53 -6.36
N LEU A 31 -5.86 13.39 -6.81
CA LEU A 31 -4.46 13.19 -7.16
C LEU A 31 -4.26 13.14 -8.68
N SER A 32 -3.03 13.43 -9.12
CA SER A 32 -2.63 13.05 -10.48
C SER A 32 -2.46 11.53 -10.57
N VAL A 33 -2.64 10.96 -11.76
CA VAL A 33 -2.41 9.52 -12.00
C VAL A 33 -1.02 9.08 -11.55
N SER A 34 0.01 9.87 -11.82
CA SER A 34 1.38 9.54 -11.41
C SER A 34 1.56 9.59 -9.89
N ALA A 35 0.89 10.52 -9.19
CA ALA A 35 0.93 10.58 -7.74
C ALA A 35 0.21 9.38 -7.12
N TRP A 36 -0.98 9.04 -7.62
CA TRP A 36 -1.74 7.88 -7.16
C TRP A 36 -0.99 6.56 -7.39
N ILE A 37 -0.43 6.35 -8.59
CA ILE A 37 0.42 5.18 -8.89
C ILE A 37 1.67 5.14 -8.02
N SER A 38 2.31 6.28 -7.76
CA SER A 38 3.50 6.31 -6.90
C SER A 38 3.18 5.94 -5.46
N ALA A 39 2.03 6.39 -4.93
CA ALA A 39 1.58 6.06 -3.58
C ALA A 39 1.25 4.56 -3.46
N THR A 40 0.39 4.05 -4.36
CA THR A 40 0.00 2.62 -4.36
C THR A 40 1.20 1.70 -4.58
N SER A 41 2.14 2.09 -5.45
CA SER A 41 3.39 1.33 -5.66
C SER A 41 4.26 1.31 -4.40
N ARG A 42 4.31 2.41 -3.65
CA ARG A 42 5.05 2.47 -2.38
C ARG A 42 4.42 1.52 -1.35
N ASP A 43 3.10 1.54 -1.22
CA ASP A 43 2.38 0.65 -0.31
C ASP A 43 2.61 -0.82 -0.65
N ALA A 44 2.53 -1.17 -1.94
CA ALA A 44 2.79 -2.52 -2.43
C ALA A 44 4.22 -2.99 -2.13
N LEU A 45 5.22 -2.12 -2.32
CA LEU A 45 6.61 -2.42 -2.00
C LEU A 45 6.82 -2.59 -0.49
N GLN A 46 6.22 -1.72 0.34
CA GLN A 46 6.31 -1.83 1.79
C GLN A 46 5.69 -3.13 2.32
N ILE A 47 4.55 -3.55 1.77
CA ILE A 47 3.94 -4.85 2.11
C ILE A 47 4.89 -6.00 1.74
N ARG A 48 5.47 -5.96 0.54
CA ARG A 48 6.42 -6.99 0.09
C ARG A 48 7.64 -7.09 0.98
N GLU A 49 8.24 -5.96 1.35
CA GLU A 49 9.39 -5.90 2.26
C GLU A 49 9.01 -6.40 3.65
N GLY A 50 7.84 -6.01 4.17
CA GLY A 50 7.34 -6.49 5.45
C GLY A 50 7.12 -8.00 5.50
N LEU A 51 6.53 -8.58 4.45
CA LEU A 51 6.35 -10.03 4.34
C LEU A 51 7.68 -10.78 4.26
N ALA A 52 8.68 -10.22 3.58
CA ALA A 52 10.02 -10.81 3.54
C ALA A 52 10.67 -10.81 4.94
N ALA A 53 10.52 -9.71 5.69
CA ALA A 53 11.03 -9.63 7.06
C ALA A 53 10.33 -10.61 8.01
N VAL A 54 9.02 -10.84 7.84
CA VAL A 54 8.30 -11.87 8.61
C VAL A 54 8.85 -13.26 8.29
N ALA A 55 9.06 -13.59 7.02
CA ALA A 55 9.61 -14.88 6.63
C ALA A 55 11.03 -15.12 7.16
N GLU A 56 11.88 -14.08 7.18
CA GLU A 56 13.20 -14.12 7.82
C GLU A 56 13.09 -14.43 9.31
N TRP A 57 12.18 -13.75 10.01
CA TRP A 57 11.95 -14.00 11.44
C TRP A 57 11.45 -15.41 11.72
N GLU A 58 10.49 -15.92 10.93
CA GLU A 58 9.95 -17.28 11.09
C GLU A 58 10.99 -18.37 10.80
N ALA A 59 11.95 -18.11 9.91
CA ALA A 59 13.07 -19.02 9.67
C ALA A 59 13.99 -19.15 10.90
N GLU A 60 14.13 -18.08 11.68
CA GLU A 60 14.95 -18.06 12.89
C GLU A 60 14.20 -18.56 14.14
N HIS A 61 12.91 -18.28 14.25
CA HIS A 61 12.14 -18.45 15.50
C HIS A 61 10.99 -19.47 15.39
N GLY A 62 10.71 -19.98 14.19
CA GLY A 62 9.55 -20.81 13.90
C GLY A 62 8.32 -20.00 13.47
N ALA A 63 7.38 -20.67 12.81
CA ALA A 63 6.14 -20.06 12.35
C ALA A 63 5.22 -19.65 13.52
N PHE A 64 4.44 -18.60 13.33
CA PHE A 64 3.42 -18.20 14.31
C PHE A 64 2.33 -19.27 14.48
N ALA A 65 1.86 -19.45 15.71
CA ALA A 65 0.72 -20.31 15.97
C ALA A 65 -0.58 -19.65 15.47
N GLU A 66 -1.57 -20.46 15.06
CA GLU A 66 -2.85 -19.95 14.54
C GLU A 66 -3.58 -19.04 15.54
N ALA A 67 -3.45 -19.32 16.84
CA ALA A 67 -4.01 -18.47 17.90
C ALA A 67 -3.38 -17.07 17.92
N GLU A 68 -2.07 -16.98 17.70
CA GLU A 68 -1.33 -15.73 17.64
C GLU A 68 -1.71 -14.92 16.40
N LEU A 69 -1.81 -15.59 15.24
CA LEU A 69 -2.29 -14.98 14.00
C LEU A 69 -3.72 -14.47 14.14
N SER A 70 -4.60 -15.23 14.80
CA SER A 70 -5.98 -14.81 15.07
C SER A 70 -6.03 -13.53 15.92
N MET A 71 -5.27 -13.48 17.01
CA MET A 71 -5.15 -12.27 17.83
C MET A 71 -4.58 -11.08 17.04
N ALA A 72 -3.57 -11.30 16.20
CA ALA A 72 -3.00 -10.27 15.35
C ALA A 72 -4.04 -9.72 14.35
N ARG A 73 -4.80 -10.59 13.69
CA ARG A 73 -5.88 -10.20 12.76
C ARG A 73 -6.95 -9.37 13.47
N MET A 74 -7.37 -9.75 14.67
CA MET A 74 -8.32 -8.96 15.48
C MET A 74 -7.78 -7.55 15.79
N ARG A 75 -6.50 -7.46 16.17
CA ARG A 75 -5.84 -6.18 16.46
C ARG A 75 -5.73 -5.29 15.22
N VAL A 76 -5.42 -5.87 14.07
CA VAL A 76 -5.37 -5.13 12.79
C VAL A 76 -6.75 -4.65 12.39
N ALA A 77 -7.76 -5.53 12.42
CA ALA A 77 -9.14 -5.16 12.10
C ALA A 77 -9.64 -3.97 12.92
N ALA A 78 -9.38 -3.99 14.25
CA ALA A 78 -9.73 -2.88 15.14
C ALA A 78 -9.05 -1.55 14.76
N LYS A 79 -7.83 -1.59 14.24
CA LYS A 79 -7.09 -0.39 13.80
C LYS A 79 -7.51 0.08 12.41
N SER A 80 -7.87 -0.84 11.52
CA SER A 80 -8.30 -0.54 10.15
C SER A 80 -9.64 0.20 10.14
N THR A 81 -10.57 -0.17 11.03
CA THR A 81 -11.83 0.58 11.22
C THR A 81 -11.54 2.04 11.58
N VAL A 82 -10.61 2.28 12.50
CA VAL A 82 -10.20 3.64 12.90
C VAL A 82 -9.51 4.41 11.77
N ALA A 83 -8.74 3.73 10.92
CA ALA A 83 -8.08 4.36 9.78
C ALA A 83 -9.07 4.78 8.68
N VAL A 84 -10.10 3.96 8.42
CA VAL A 84 -11.20 4.29 7.49
C VAL A 84 -11.99 5.49 7.99
N GLU A 85 -12.34 5.53 9.28
CA GLU A 85 -13.05 6.65 9.90
C GLU A 85 -12.25 7.97 9.80
N ARG A 86 -10.94 7.92 10.01
CA ARG A 86 -10.07 9.11 9.88
C ARG A 86 -9.97 9.63 8.45
N ARG A 87 -10.02 8.76 7.44
CA ARG A 87 -9.98 9.14 6.03
C ARG A 87 -11.32 9.71 5.56
N ALA A 88 -12.43 9.31 6.17
CA ALA A 88 -13.77 9.86 5.91
C ALA A 88 -14.03 11.21 6.62
N ALA A 89 -13.22 11.55 7.63
CA ALA A 89 -13.35 12.78 8.43
C ALA A 89 -12.47 13.95 7.93
N LEU A 90 -11.74 13.77 6.82
CA LEU A 90 -10.91 14.77 6.14
C LEU A 90 -11.53 15.13 4.79
#